data_AF-A0A9D9U2U8-F1
#
_entry.id   AF-A0A9D9U2U8-F1
#
_cell.length_a   1.000
_cell.length_b   1.000
_cell.length_c   1.000
_cell.angle_alpha   90.00
_cell.angle_beta   90.00
_cell.angle_gamma   90.00
#
_symmetry.space_group_name_H-M   'P 1'
#
loop_
_entity.id
_entity.type
_entity.pdbx_description
1 polymer ?
#
loop_
_entity_poly.entity_id
_entity_poly.type
_entity_poly.pdbx_seq_one_letter_code
_entity_poly.pdbx_strand_id
1 'polypeptide(L)'
;MAGAEYPRQVRLLNSAQFKAVFDDSRFRASTRELLVLARPNGLEHARLGIVVGKKNCRRATWRNRVKRQVRESYRHNQPALAGLDIIVLARRGIADLDNGTITQHLTKLWNRLNRTFRDSEAASCAAPASP
;
A
#
# COMPACT_ATOMS: atom_id res chain seq x y z
N MET A 1 25.71 9.75 5.79
CA MET A 1 24.81 8.98 6.68
C MET A 1 23.40 9.53 6.53
N ALA A 2 22.72 9.23 5.42
CA ALA A 2 21.37 9.75 5.17
C ALA A 2 20.36 8.92 5.96
N GLY A 3 19.70 9.56 6.93
CA GLY A 3 18.68 8.95 7.75
C GLY A 3 17.65 8.24 6.89
N ALA A 4 17.30 7.03 7.31
CA ALA A 4 16.20 6.22 6.80
C ALA A 4 14.84 6.86 7.11
N GLU A 5 14.70 8.17 6.88
CA GLU A 5 13.58 8.96 7.32
C GLU A 5 12.39 8.64 6.44
N TYR A 6 11.26 8.45 7.11
CA TYR A 6 9.98 8.16 6.48
C TYR A 6 9.21 9.50 6.50
N PRO A 7 9.48 10.43 5.56
CA PRO A 7 9.03 11.81 5.63
C PRO A 7 7.50 11.90 5.66
N ARG A 8 6.96 12.99 6.20
CA ARG A 8 5.50 13.17 6.31
C ARG A 8 4.80 13.15 4.94
N GLN A 9 5.52 13.50 3.88
CA GLN A 9 5.04 13.55 2.49
C GLN A 9 4.69 12.16 1.91
N VAL A 10 5.41 11.10 2.34
CA VAL A 10 5.14 9.71 1.92
C VAL A 10 4.07 9.02 2.77
N ARG A 11 3.41 9.76 3.67
CA ARG A 11 2.37 9.22 4.56
C ARG A 11 1.02 9.83 4.20
N LEU A 12 -0.01 9.00 4.16
CA LEU A 12 -1.40 9.48 4.21
C LEU A 12 -1.68 9.89 5.66
N LEU A 13 -1.88 11.19 5.89
CA LEU A 13 -2.14 11.75 7.22
C LEU A 13 -3.58 12.23 7.38
N ASN A 14 -4.20 12.71 6.30
CA ASN A 14 -5.51 13.35 6.36
C ASN A 14 -6.62 12.36 6.04
N SER A 15 -7.70 12.38 6.83
CA SER A 15 -8.89 11.55 6.59
C SER A 15 -9.49 11.74 5.19
N ALA A 16 -9.40 12.96 4.64
CA ALA A 16 -9.83 13.24 3.27
C ALA A 16 -9.01 12.46 2.22
N GLN A 17 -7.70 12.33 2.41
CA GLN A 17 -6.85 11.54 1.51
C GLN A 17 -7.19 10.06 1.61
N PHE A 18 -7.44 9.55 2.83
CA PHE A 18 -7.94 8.18 3.00
C PHE A 18 -9.25 7.98 2.25
N LYS A 19 -10.24 8.86 2.45
CA LYS A 19 -11.55 8.78 1.79
C LYS A 19 -11.40 8.80 0.27
N ALA A 20 -10.56 9.67 -0.28
CA ALA A 20 -10.36 9.75 -1.73
C ALA A 20 -9.82 8.46 -2.34
N VAL A 21 -8.91 7.76 -1.67
CA VAL A 21 -8.41 6.45 -2.12
C VAL A 21 -9.45 5.34 -1.92
N PHE A 22 -10.31 5.43 -0.91
CA PHE A 22 -11.43 4.49 -0.74
C PHE A 22 -12.52 4.66 -1.80
N ASP A 23 -12.78 5.89 -2.22
CA ASP A 23 -13.81 6.24 -3.19
C ASP A 23 -13.36 5.93 -4.63
N ASP A 24 -12.11 6.30 -4.96
CA ASP A 24 -11.52 6.21 -6.29
C ASP A 24 -10.32 5.24 -6.29
N SER A 25 -10.55 3.99 -5.86
CA SER A 25 -9.52 2.95 -5.87
C SER A 25 -9.41 2.31 -7.25
N ARG A 26 -8.55 2.86 -8.10
CA ARG A 26 -8.31 2.33 -9.46
C ARG A 26 -7.65 0.94 -9.44
N PHE A 27 -6.82 0.67 -8.43
CA PHE A 27 -6.15 -0.60 -8.24
C PHE A 27 -6.53 -1.20 -6.87
N ARG A 28 -6.87 -2.48 -6.85
CA ARG A 28 -7.20 -3.19 -5.61
C ARG A 28 -6.64 -4.60 -5.62
N ALA A 29 -6.04 -5.00 -4.50
CA ALA A 29 -5.55 -6.34 -4.28
C ALA A 29 -5.98 -6.80 -2.89
N SER A 30 -6.75 -7.88 -2.83
CA SER A 30 -7.23 -8.44 -1.57
C SER A 30 -6.73 -9.87 -1.36
N THR A 31 -6.42 -10.17 -0.12
CA THR A 31 -6.24 -11.51 0.44
C THR A 31 -7.22 -11.68 1.60
N ARG A 32 -7.27 -12.87 2.20
CA ARG A 32 -8.17 -13.19 3.32
C ARG A 32 -7.92 -12.29 4.54
N GLU A 33 -6.66 -11.99 4.84
CA GLU A 33 -6.23 -11.23 6.03
C GLU A 33 -5.77 -9.79 5.71
N LEU A 34 -5.60 -9.43 4.44
CA LEU A 34 -5.08 -8.13 3.98
C LEU A 34 -5.87 -7.60 2.80
N LEU A 35 -6.10 -6.29 2.78
CA LEU A 35 -6.64 -5.58 1.62
C LEU A 35 -5.74 -4.40 1.31
N VAL A 36 -5.33 -4.26 0.06
CA VAL A 36 -4.54 -3.16 -0.46
C VAL A 36 -5.38 -2.44 -1.50
N LEU A 37 -5.51 -1.13 -1.32
CA LEU A 37 -6.12 -0.22 -2.28
C LEU A 37 -5.02 0.71 -2.76
N ALA A 38 -5.00 1.01 -4.06
CA ALA A 38 -4.12 2.02 -4.59
C ALA A 38 -4.83 2.89 -5.61
N ARG A 39 -4.40 4.15 -5.64
CA ARG A 39 -4.90 5.19 -6.52
C ARG A 39 -3.71 5.95 -7.10
N PRO A 40 -3.66 6.20 -8.41
CA PRO A 40 -2.65 7.07 -8.97
C PRO A 40 -2.89 8.51 -8.49
N ASN A 41 -1.87 9.14 -7.92
CA ASN A 41 -1.91 10.56 -7.51
C ASN A 41 -1.09 11.47 -8.46
N GLY A 42 -0.23 10.89 -9.32
CA GLY A 42 0.58 11.64 -10.30
C GLY A 42 1.80 12.38 -9.72
N LEU A 43 2.21 12.11 -8.49
CA LEU A 43 3.38 12.71 -7.83
C LEU A 43 4.62 11.83 -7.99
N GLU A 44 5.80 12.41 -7.76
CA GLU A 44 7.08 11.68 -7.82
C GLU A 44 7.27 10.67 -6.67
N HIS A 45 6.37 10.62 -5.69
CA HIS A 45 6.49 9.75 -4.53
C HIS A 45 5.20 8.99 -4.23
N ALA A 46 5.34 7.73 -3.80
CA ALA A 46 4.21 6.99 -3.25
C ALA A 46 3.86 7.47 -1.85
N ARG A 47 2.56 7.43 -1.52
CA ARG A 47 2.09 7.63 -0.14
C ARG A 47 1.52 6.34 0.40
N LEU A 48 1.88 6.01 1.64
CA LEU A 48 1.36 4.84 2.33
C LEU A 48 0.44 5.24 3.48
N GLY A 49 -0.73 4.62 3.53
CA GLY A 49 -1.66 4.60 4.65
C GLY A 49 -1.76 3.19 5.21
N ILE A 50 -1.66 3.04 6.53
CA ILE A 50 -1.83 1.73 7.18
C ILE A 50 -3.02 1.81 8.12
N VAL A 51 -4.05 1.03 7.84
CA VAL A 51 -5.28 0.97 8.62
C VAL A 51 -5.36 -0.39 9.30
N VAL A 52 -5.15 -0.40 10.62
CA VAL A 52 -5.31 -1.61 11.43
C VAL A 52 -6.51 -1.43 12.34
N GLY A 53 -7.62 -2.10 12.00
CA GLY A 53 -8.85 -2.02 12.78
C GLY A 53 -8.65 -2.54 14.21
N LYS A 54 -9.13 -1.79 15.21
CA LYS A 54 -9.09 -2.22 16.63
C LYS A 54 -9.80 -3.57 16.85
N LYS A 55 -10.85 -3.86 16.06
CA LYS A 55 -11.59 -5.14 16.05
C LYS A 55 -10.74 -6.34 15.62
N ASN A 56 -9.69 -6.11 14.83
CA ASN A 56 -8.89 -7.18 14.23
C ASN A 56 -7.68 -7.55 15.09
N CYS A 57 -7.20 -6.61 15.92
CA CYS A 57 -6.05 -6.80 16.80
C CYS A 57 -6.29 -6.14 18.16
N ARG A 58 -6.67 -6.94 19.18
CA ARG A 58 -6.85 -6.43 20.56
C ARG A 58 -5.53 -5.93 21.16
N ARG A 59 -4.41 -6.64 20.97
CA ARG A 59 -3.10 -6.23 21.54
C ARG A 59 -2.40 -5.19 20.67
N ALA A 60 -1.85 -4.15 21.30
CA ALA A 60 -1.13 -3.07 20.63
C ALA A 60 0.16 -3.56 19.95
N THR A 61 0.86 -4.52 20.56
CA THR A 61 2.08 -5.12 20.03
C THR A 61 1.88 -5.74 18.67
N TRP A 62 0.77 -6.50 18.47
CA TRP A 62 0.44 -7.09 17.17
C TRP A 62 0.16 -6.02 16.11
N ARG A 63 -0.59 -4.95 16.44
CA ARG A 63 -0.81 -3.82 15.52
C ARG A 63 0.50 -3.17 15.11
N ASN A 64 1.40 -2.96 16.06
CA ASN A 64 2.70 -2.35 15.81
C ASN A 64 3.62 -3.25 14.99
N ARG A 65 3.56 -4.57 15.20
CA ARG A 65 4.24 -5.59 14.42
C ARG A 65 3.79 -5.56 12.96
N VAL A 66 2.48 -5.61 12.68
CA VAL A 66 1.94 -5.51 11.32
C VAL A 66 2.36 -4.20 10.66
N LYS A 67 2.21 -3.06 11.35
CA LYS A 67 2.66 -1.75 10.84
C LYS A 67 4.16 -1.72 10.55
N ARG A 68 5.00 -2.46 11.28
CA ARG A 68 6.43 -2.58 10.99
C ARG A 68 6.65 -3.40 9.73
N GLN A 69 6.07 -4.59 9.63
CA GLN A 69 6.22 -5.46 8.45
C GLN A 69 5.76 -4.76 7.17
N VAL A 70 4.62 -4.07 7.20
CA VAL A 70 4.11 -3.31 6.05
C VAL A 70 5.08 -2.19 5.65
N ARG A 71 5.68 -1.48 6.61
CA ARG A 71 6.64 -0.41 6.33
C ARG A 71 7.95 -0.94 5.75
N GLU A 72 8.47 -2.04 6.29
CA GLU A 72 9.66 -2.72 5.76
C GLU A 72 9.43 -3.20 4.32
N SER A 73 8.32 -3.91 4.07
CA SER A 73 8.00 -4.36 2.72
C SER A 73 7.77 -3.19 1.75
N TYR A 74 7.15 -2.11 2.22
CA TYR A 74 6.96 -0.91 1.41
C TYR A 74 8.30 -0.23 1.07
N ARG A 75 9.26 -0.19 1.99
CA ARG A 75 10.58 0.42 1.76
C ARG A 75 11.29 -0.17 0.54
N HIS A 76 11.20 -1.48 0.36
CA HIS A 76 11.79 -2.16 -0.80
C HIS A 76 11.05 -1.88 -2.12
N ASN A 77 9.73 -1.62 -2.05
CA ASN A 77 8.88 -1.42 -3.22
C ASN A 77 8.58 0.05 -3.53
N GLN A 78 9.01 0.98 -2.66
CA GLN A 78 8.79 2.42 -2.79
C GLN A 78 9.15 2.97 -4.17
N PRO A 79 10.33 2.66 -4.78
CA PRO A 79 10.66 3.21 -6.10
C PRO A 79 9.77 2.66 -7.21
N ALA A 80 9.31 1.41 -7.10
CA ALA A 80 8.44 0.79 -8.11
C ALA A 80 6.98 1.27 -8.02
N LEU A 81 6.61 1.90 -6.91
CA LEU A 81 5.23 2.32 -6.62
C LEU A 81 5.07 3.84 -6.65
N ALA A 82 6.11 4.59 -7.01
CA ALA A 82 6.07 6.05 -7.09
C ALA A 82 4.86 6.54 -7.92
N GLY A 83 4.22 7.63 -7.48
CA GLY A 83 2.98 8.12 -8.10
C GLY A 83 1.69 7.45 -7.65
N LEU A 84 1.75 6.54 -6.67
CA LEU A 84 0.56 5.88 -6.11
C LEU A 84 0.30 6.27 -4.64
N ASP A 85 -0.95 6.57 -4.33
CA ASP A 85 -1.49 6.56 -2.98
C ASP A 85 -2.00 5.16 -2.64
N ILE A 86 -1.38 4.52 -1.65
CA ILE A 86 -1.64 3.13 -1.27
C ILE A 86 -2.16 3.08 0.15
N ILE A 87 -3.26 2.36 0.36
CA ILE A 87 -3.80 2.03 1.67
C ILE A 87 -3.76 0.53 1.90
N VAL A 88 -3.10 0.12 2.99
CA VAL A 88 -3.09 -1.26 3.47
C VAL A 88 -4.02 -1.38 4.66
N LEU A 89 -5.10 -2.14 4.47
CA LEU A 89 -6.06 -2.51 5.49
C LEU A 89 -5.76 -3.92 6.00
N ALA A 90 -5.53 -4.01 7.31
CA ALA A 90 -5.36 -5.27 7.99
C ALA A 90 -6.73 -5.81 8.43
N ARG A 91 -7.12 -7.00 7.92
CA ARG A 91 -8.37 -7.70 8.27
C ARG A 91 -8.19 -8.61 9.49
N ARG A 92 -9.29 -9.24 9.93
CA ARG A 92 -9.29 -10.21 11.04
C ARG A 92 -8.44 -11.43 10.67
N GLY A 93 -7.71 -11.98 11.64
CA GLY A 93 -6.85 -13.16 11.46
C GLY A 93 -5.37 -12.85 11.17
N ILE A 94 -5.02 -11.60 10.82
CA ILE A 94 -3.61 -11.25 10.60
C ILE A 94 -2.76 -11.29 11.87
N ALA A 95 -3.39 -11.11 13.04
CA ALA A 95 -2.69 -11.14 14.33
C ALA A 95 -2.22 -12.55 14.69
N ASP A 96 -2.87 -13.58 14.14
CA ASP A 96 -2.56 -14.99 14.35
C ASP A 96 -1.53 -15.51 13.35
N LEU A 97 -1.15 -14.70 12.35
CA LEU A 97 -0.17 -15.08 11.34
C LEU A 97 1.27 -14.79 11.79
N ASP A 98 2.18 -15.67 11.38
CA ASP A 98 3.61 -15.46 11.50
C ASP A 98 4.15 -14.35 10.60
N ASN A 99 5.31 -13.80 10.99
CA ASN A 99 5.97 -12.75 10.21
C ASN A 99 6.26 -13.20 8.79
N GLY A 100 6.75 -14.43 8.62
CA GLY A 100 7.03 -15.00 7.30
C GLY A 100 5.78 -14.99 6.42
N THR A 101 4.66 -15.45 6.96
CA THR A 101 3.38 -15.52 6.26
C THR A 101 2.87 -14.12 5.90
N ILE A 102 2.91 -13.16 6.84
CA ILE A 102 2.52 -11.76 6.59
C ILE A 102 3.35 -11.17 5.45
N THR A 103 4.67 -11.35 5.48
CA THR A 103 5.58 -10.83 4.45
C THR A 103 5.31 -11.50 3.10
N GLN A 104 5.08 -12.81 3.07
CA GLN A 104 4.71 -13.51 1.83
C GLN A 104 3.39 -12.97 1.23
N HIS A 105 2.38 -12.73 2.06
CA HIS A 105 1.13 -12.14 1.60
C HIS A 105 1.34 -10.71 1.08
N LEU A 106 2.11 -9.90 1.79
CA LEU A 106 2.47 -8.55 1.35
C LEU A 106 3.18 -8.59 0.00
N THR A 107 4.21 -9.42 -0.17
CA THR A 107 4.94 -9.57 -1.44
C THR A 107 4.00 -9.99 -2.58
N LYS A 108 3.09 -10.95 -2.35
CA LYS A 108 2.09 -11.34 -3.35
C LYS A 108 1.18 -10.18 -3.74
N LEU A 109 0.75 -9.38 -2.77
CA LEU A 109 -0.09 -8.20 -3.00
C LEU A 109 0.66 -7.12 -3.76
N TRP A 110 1.92 -6.84 -3.39
CA TRP A 110 2.78 -5.88 -4.09
C TRP A 110 3.02 -6.29 -5.55
N ASN A 111 3.32 -7.56 -5.79
CA ASN A 111 3.53 -8.08 -7.15
C ASN A 111 2.27 -7.96 -8.01
N ARG A 112 1.09 -8.29 -7.45
CA ARG A 112 -0.18 -8.10 -8.15
C ARG A 112 -0.43 -6.63 -8.47
N LEU A 113 -0.19 -5.75 -7.51
CA LEU A 113 -0.41 -4.32 -7.66
C LEU A 113 0.52 -3.71 -8.69
N ASN A 114 1.80 -4.05 -8.65
CA ASN A 114 2.80 -3.60 -9.61
C ASN A 114 2.47 -4.09 -11.03
N ARG A 115 1.96 -5.32 -11.18
CA ARG A 115 1.53 -5.84 -12.49
C ARG A 115 0.39 -4.98 -13.07
N THR A 116 -0.70 -4.82 -12.31
CA THR A 116 -1.86 -4.03 -12.77
C THR A 116 -1.51 -2.56 -12.98
N PHE A 117 -0.60 -2.00 -12.17
CA PHE A 117 -0.12 -0.63 -12.36
C PHE A 117 0.65 -0.49 -13.67
N ARG A 118 1.61 -1.38 -13.95
CA ARG A 118 2.36 -1.40 -15.21
C ARG A 118 1.47 -1.60 -16.43
N ASP A 119 0.49 -2.50 -16.35
CA ASP A 119 -0.50 -2.69 -17.41
C ASP A 119 -1.28 -1.40 -17.69
N SER A 120 -1.65 -0.65 -16.65
CA SER A 120 -2.37 0.62 -16.79
C SER A 120 -1.48 1.77 -17.28
N GLU A 121 -0.21 1.82 -16.90
CA GLU A 121 0.75 2.80 -17.43
C GLU A 121 1.04 2.54 -18.91
N ALA A 122 1.21 1.28 -19.30
CA ALA A 122 1.36 0.88 -20.70
C ALA A 122 0.14 1.27 -21.54
N ALA A 123 -1.07 1.09 -21.00
CA ALA A 123 -2.30 1.55 -21.65
C ALA A 123 -2.40 3.08 -21.75
N SER A 124 -1.86 3.83 -20.78
CA SER A 124 -1.84 5.29 -20.81
C SER A 124 -0.81 5.85 -21.79
N CYS A 125 0.28 5.13 -22.04
CA CYS A 125 1.30 5.47 -23.04
C CYS A 125 0.84 5.15 -24.49
N ALA A 126 -0.18 4.30 -24.65
CA ALA A 126 -0.75 3.93 -25.96
C ALA A 126 -1.78 4.94 -26.51
N ALA A 127 -1.87 6.16 -25.97
CA ALA A 127 -2.61 7.24 -26.61
C ALA A 127 -1.74 7.85 -27.73
N PRO A 128 -2.08 7.67 -29.02
CA PRO A 128 -1.23 8.16 -30.10
C PRO A 128 -1.20 9.68 -30.06
N ALA A 129 0.02 10.24 -30.07
CA ALA A 129 0.27 11.58 -30.56
C ALA A 129 -0.50 11.72 -31.90
N SER A 130 -1.58 12.48 -31.85
CA SER A 130 -2.36 12.87 -33.02
C SER A 130 -1.77 14.17 -33.57
N PRO A 131 -1.81 14.35 -34.90
CA PRO A 131 -0.84 15.12 -35.68
C PRO A 131 -0.86 16.64 -35.47
#